data_AF-A0A9D5ZZP4-F1
#
_entry.id   AF-A0A9D5ZZP4-F1
#
_cell.length_a   1.000
_cell.length_b   1.000
_cell.length_c   1.000
_cell.angle_alpha   90.00
_cell.angle_beta   90.00
_cell.angle_gamma   90.00
#
_symmetry.space_group_name_H-M   'P 1'
#
loop_
_entity.id
_entity.type
_entity.pdbx_description
1 polymer ?
#
loop_
_entity_poly.entity_id
_entity_poly.type
_entity_poly.pdbx_seq_one_letter_code
_entity_poly.pdbx_strand_id
1 'polypeptide(L)' 'MRQTRFPPGWDEKRVQTVLAHYEQQTEEEAVAEDESAFDRHIPTIMEVPNDLVPAVRQLIAKHHNSTK' A
#
# COMPACT_ATOMS: atom_id res chain seq x y z
N MET A 1 -12.23 20.80 25.26
CA MET A 1 -11.50 20.57 24.01
C MET A 1 -12.52 20.55 22.88
N ARG A 2 -12.36 21.39 21.84
CA ARG A 2 -13.21 21.28 20.64
C ARG A 2 -12.82 20.01 19.92
N GLN A 3 -13.71 19.02 19.86
CA GLN A 3 -13.53 17.88 18.98
C GLN A 3 -13.56 18.43 17.56
N THR A 4 -12.41 18.45 16.87
CA THR A 4 -12.39 18.67 15.43
C THR A 4 -13.12 17.48 14.81
N ARG A 5 -14.12 17.74 13.97
CA ARG A 5 -14.94 16.69 13.35
C ARG A 5 -14.11 15.70 12.53
N PHE A 6 -12.88 16.06 12.18
CA PHE A 6 -11.97 15.29 11.35
C PHE A 6 -10.56 15.16 11.98
N PRO A 7 -9.81 14.09 11.64
CA PRO A 7 -8.41 13.93 12.03
C PRO A 7 -7.50 15.04 11.48
N PRO A 8 -6.28 15.22 12.02
CA PRO A 8 -5.29 16.11 11.45
C PRO A 8 -5.02 15.80 9.97
N GLY A 9 -5.05 16.83 9.11
CA GLY A 9 -4.84 16.68 7.66
C GLY A 9 -6.08 16.24 6.86
N TRP A 10 -7.25 16.17 7.52
CA TRP A 10 -8.54 15.90 6.88
C TRP A 10 -9.45 17.12 6.96
N ASP A 11 -9.95 17.55 5.81
CA ASP A 11 -11.00 18.55 5.69
C ASP A 11 -12.28 17.92 5.11
N GLU A 12 -13.39 18.66 5.17
CA GLU A 12 -14.69 18.18 4.68
C GLU A 12 -14.68 17.86 3.18
N LYS A 13 -13.89 18.61 2.40
CA LYS A 13 -13.76 18.40 0.95
C LYS A 13 -13.11 17.05 0.65
N ARG A 14 -12.01 16.73 1.34
CA ARG A 14 -11.32 15.44 1.24
C ARG A 14 -12.25 14.29 1.65
N VAL A 15 -13.03 14.46 2.71
CA VAL A 15 -14.00 13.45 3.14
C VAL A 15 -15.08 13.23 2.08
N GLN A 16 -15.66 14.30 1.52
CA GLN A 16 -16.67 14.18 0.47
C GLN A 16 -16.13 13.55 -0.81
N THR A 17 -14.90 13.88 -1.21
CA THR A 17 -14.24 13.25 -2.37
C THR A 17 -14.04 11.75 -2.17
N VAL A 18 -13.62 11.33 -0.97
CA VAL A 18 -13.43 9.91 -0.64
C VAL A 18 -14.78 9.17 -0.60
N LEU A 19 -15.81 9.77 0.02
CA LEU A 19 -17.15 9.16 0.06
C LEU A 19 -17.75 9.01 -1.35
N ALA A 20 -17.68 10.04 -2.19
CA ALA A 20 -18.18 9.98 -3.55
C ALA A 20 -17.43 8.94 -4.41
N HIS A 21 -16.12 8.76 -4.17
CA HIS A 21 -15.31 7.75 -4.83
C HIS A 21 -15.76 6.34 -4.48
N TYR A 22 -15.93 6.03 -3.18
CA TYR A 22 -16.38 4.69 -2.76
C TYR A 22 -17.86 4.41 -3.02
N GLU A 23 -18.73 5.44 -3.00
CA GLU A 23 -20.15 5.27 -3.33
C GLU A 23 -20.39 4.99 -4.82
N GLN A 24 -19.48 5.42 -5.69
CA GLN A 24 -19.56 5.23 -7.15
C GLN A 24 -18.67 4.08 -7.64
N GLN A 25 -17.84 3.51 -6.77
CA GLN A 25 -16.97 2.38 -7.10
C GLN A 25 -17.82 1.14 -7.39
N THR A 26 -17.64 0.57 -8.58
CA THR A 26 -18.28 -0.71 -8.92
C THR A 26 -17.60 -1.87 -8.20
N GLU A 27 -18.31 -2.98 -7.98
CA GLU A 27 -17.71 -4.19 -7.37
C GLU A 27 -16.47 -4.67 -8.15
N GLU A 28 -16.47 -4.51 -9.48
CA GLU A 28 -15.33 -4.84 -10.36
C GLU A 28 -14.12 -3.93 -10.12
N GLU A 29 -14.32 -2.63 -9.85
CA GLU A 29 -13.24 -1.68 -9.55
C GLU A 29 -12.68 -1.87 -8.14
N ALA A 30 -13.51 -2.25 -7.16
CA ALA A 30 -13.06 -2.60 -5.81
C ALA A 30 -12.19 -3.86 -5.82
N VAL A 31 -12.57 -4.86 -6.61
CA VAL A 31 -11.78 -6.08 -6.83
C VAL A 31 -10.49 -5.76 -7.58
N ALA A 32 -10.53 -4.90 -8.61
CA ALA A 32 -9.34 -4.51 -9.35
C ALA A 32 -8.34 -3.70 -8.50
N GLU A 33 -8.78 -2.88 -7.55
CA GLU A 33 -7.88 -2.21 -6.60
C GLU A 33 -7.19 -3.23 -5.68
N ASP A 34 -7.93 -4.20 -5.15
CA ASP A 34 -7.37 -5.31 -4.35
C ASP A 34 -6.43 -6.21 -5.18
N GLU A 35 -6.73 -6.45 -6.45
CA GLU A 35 -5.92 -7.27 -7.37
C GLU A 35 -4.71 -6.53 -7.96
N SER A 36 -4.77 -5.20 -8.10
CA SER A 36 -3.65 -4.38 -8.63
C SER A 36 -2.44 -4.34 -7.70
N ALA A 37 -2.63 -4.64 -6.40
CA ALA A 37 -1.56 -4.88 -5.46
C ALA A 37 -0.79 -6.18 -5.76
N PHE A 38 -1.42 -7.14 -6.44
CA PHE A 38 -0.84 -8.43 -6.82
C PHE A 38 -0.25 -8.44 -8.24
N ASP A 39 -0.72 -7.56 -9.13
CA ASP A 39 -0.38 -7.60 -10.55
C ASP A 39 0.99 -7.00 -10.90
N ARG A 40 1.64 -6.30 -9.95
CA ARG A 40 3.04 -5.87 -10.08
C ARG A 40 3.94 -6.69 -9.16
N HIS A 41 4.28 -7.87 -9.65
CA HIS A 41 5.34 -8.76 -9.15
C HIS A 41 5.00 -9.39 -7.80
N ILE A 42 4.25 -10.50 -7.85
CA ILE A 42 4.29 -11.48 -6.76
C ILE A 42 5.78 -11.80 -6.50
N PRO A 43 6.30 -11.53 -5.30
CA PRO A 43 7.70 -11.82 -5.00
C PRO A 43 7.96 -13.32 -5.14
N THR A 44 9.09 -13.68 -5.73
CA THR A 44 9.52 -15.08 -5.78
C THR A 44 9.77 -15.58 -4.35
N ILE A 45 9.14 -16.70 -3.99
CA ILE A 45 9.35 -17.36 -2.69
C ILE A 45 10.57 -18.27 -2.80
N MET A 46 11.52 -18.11 -1.88
CA MET A 46 12.72 -18.93 -1.78
C MET A 46 13.01 -19.28 -0.32
N GLU A 47 13.47 -20.51 -0.07
CA GLU A 47 13.91 -20.92 1.26
C GLU A 47 15.26 -20.27 1.58
N VAL A 48 15.37 -19.67 2.76
CA VAL A 48 16.58 -19.01 3.24
C VAL A 48 16.87 -19.49 4.67
N PRO A 49 18.04 -20.09 4.93
CA PRO A 49 18.49 -20.36 6.29
C PRO A 49 18.40 -19.13 7.19
N ASN A 50 17.93 -19.30 8.43
CA ASN A 50 17.62 -18.19 9.35
C ASN A 50 18.81 -17.25 9.60
N ASP A 51 20.02 -17.80 9.65
CA ASP A 51 21.28 -17.07 9.82
C ASP A 51 21.63 -16.18 8.63
N LEU A 52 21.08 -16.47 7.43
CA LEU A 52 21.30 -15.70 6.21
C LEU A 52 20.25 -14.62 5.96
N VAL A 53 19.12 -14.62 6.68
CA VAL A 53 18.04 -13.64 6.53
C VAL A 53 18.52 -12.18 6.61
N PRO A 54 19.40 -11.79 7.56
CA PRO A 54 19.90 -10.41 7.62
C PRO A 54 20.67 -9.99 6.37
N ALA A 55 21.47 -10.90 5.79
CA ALA A 55 22.28 -10.63 4.60
C ALA A 55 21.40 -10.47 3.35
N VAL A 56 20.42 -11.36 3.17
CA VAL A 56 19.45 -11.28 2.07
C VAL A 56 18.65 -9.98 2.13
N ARG A 57 18.19 -9.58 3.32
CA ARG A 57 17.47 -8.30 3.51
C ARG A 57 18.33 -7.09 3.11
N GLN A 58 19.62 -7.08 3.47
CA GLN A 58 20.53 -6.01 3.06
C GLN A 58 20.75 -5.97 1.55
N LEU A 59 20.86 -7.13 0.90
CA LEU A 59 21.01 -7.23 -0.55
C LEU A 59 19.81 -6.61 -1.28
N ILE A 60 18.59 -6.97 -0.86
CA ILE A 60 17.34 -6.42 -1.43
C ILE A 60 17.28 -4.91 -1.25
N ALA A 61 17.61 -4.41 -0.05
CA ALA A 61 17.63 -2.97 0.22
C ALA A 61 18.63 -2.21 -0.67
N LYS A 62 19.83 -2.77 -0.89
CA LYS A 62 20.83 -2.20 -1.81
C LYS A 62 20.29 -2.14 -3.24
N HIS A 63 19.67 -3.22 -3.71
CA HIS A 63 19.10 -3.27 -5.05
C HIS A 63 18.03 -2.19 -5.26
N HIS A 64 17.09 -2.02 -4.32
CA HIS A 64 16.07 -0.96 -4.41
C HIS A 64 16.66 0.46 -4.40
N ASN A 65 17.75 0.68 -3.67
CA ASN A 65 18.41 1.99 -3.62
C ASN A 65 19.27 2.28 -4.86
N SER A 66 19.78 1.26 -5.55
CA SER A 66 20.55 1.41 -6.79
C SER A 66 19.68 1.61 -8.03
N THR A 67 18.42 1.20 -7.99
CA THR A 67 17.45 1.34 -9.11
C THR A 67 16.67 2.66 -9.04
N LYS A 68 17.17 3.65 -8.26
CA LYS A 68 16.58 4.98 -8.09
C LYS A 68 17.51 6.05 -8.64
#